data_AF-A0A165SKD7-F1
#
_entry.id   AF-A0A165SKD7-F1
#
_cell.length_a   1.000
_cell.length_b   1.000
_cell.length_c   1.000
_cell.angle_alpha   90.00
_cell.angle_beta   90.00
_cell.angle_gamma   90.00
#
_symmetry.space_group_name_H-M   'P 1'
#
loop_
_entity.id
_entity.type
_entity.pdbx_description
1 polymer ?
#
loop_
_entity_poly.entity_id
_entity_poly.type
_entity_poly.pdbx_seq_one_letter_code
_entity_poly.pdbx_strand_id
1 'polypeptide(L)'
;MSQPYFETVKSFADVPITDDGVDTAAFLEASDGLITMFDLFGSAVFGFVQNDLKTNLGGVRDKYNAARDRSPTLEKLVAAEAAEGHRYATACLVRFVRGLLFTLRALQHTQTDQHAELHTCFKRAYDDVLRHHHNWAVRSVVSLAILAVPSRTSFFTHLAQGGAPDKLHAALALWLAGLENVVGRVRGFLEGGGYGKV
;
A
#
# COMPACT_ATOMS: atom_id res chain seq x y z
N MET A 1 4.91 -10.65 26.16
CA MET A 1 4.13 -11.22 25.04
C MET A 1 4.61 -10.52 23.78
N SER A 2 4.94 -11.22 22.71
CA SER A 2 5.34 -10.57 21.45
C SER A 2 4.14 -9.86 20.81
N GLN A 3 4.44 -8.79 20.09
CA GLN A 3 3.46 -7.97 19.40
C GLN A 3 3.32 -8.43 17.94
N PRO A 4 2.10 -8.53 17.38
CA PRO A 4 1.89 -8.73 15.96
C PRO A 4 2.58 -7.64 15.13
N TYR A 5 2.96 -7.95 13.89
CA TYR A 5 3.72 -7.03 13.04
C TYR A 5 3.07 -5.63 12.91
N PHE A 6 1.74 -5.57 12.76
CA PHE A 6 1.00 -4.31 12.64
C PHE A 6 1.02 -3.43 13.90
N GLU A 7 1.46 -3.93 15.05
CA GLU A 7 1.70 -3.14 16.26
C GLU A 7 3.14 -2.61 16.35
N THR A 8 4.04 -3.05 15.45
CA THR A 8 5.48 -2.71 15.48
C THR A 8 5.88 -1.64 14.46
N VAL A 9 4.98 -1.30 13.54
CA VAL A 9 5.15 -0.27 12.53
C VAL A 9 4.04 0.77 12.65
N LYS A 10 4.27 1.97 12.13
CA LYS A 10 3.21 2.98 12.10
C LYS A 10 2.00 2.48 11.31
N SER A 11 0.84 2.50 11.95
CA SER A 11 -0.40 2.08 11.32
C SER A 11 -0.93 3.18 10.40
N PHE A 12 -1.58 2.79 9.30
CA PHE A 12 -2.36 3.74 8.50
C PHE A 12 -3.54 4.32 9.29
N ALA A 13 -3.98 3.66 10.37
CA ALA A 13 -4.99 4.20 11.28
C ALA A 13 -4.53 5.46 12.02
N ASP A 14 -3.21 5.64 12.17
CA ASP A 14 -2.60 6.76 12.87
C ASP A 14 -2.11 7.86 11.90
N VAL A 15 -2.41 7.74 10.61
CA VAL A 15 -2.07 8.76 9.61
C VAL A 15 -3.13 9.87 9.64
N PRO A 16 -2.78 11.11 10.01
CA PRO A 16 -3.74 12.20 10.06
C PRO A 16 -4.33 12.51 8.68
N ILE A 17 -5.65 12.59 8.64
CA ILE A 17 -6.41 13.12 7.50
C ILE A 17 -7.12 14.37 7.99
N THR A 18 -6.79 15.50 7.37
CA THR A 18 -7.38 16.82 7.66
C THR A 18 -8.16 17.31 6.44
N ASP A 19 -8.85 18.45 6.57
CA ASP A 19 -9.51 19.09 5.42
C ASP A 19 -8.52 19.39 4.28
N ASP A 20 -7.29 19.77 4.66
CA ASP A 20 -6.16 20.04 3.76
C ASP A 20 -5.55 18.78 3.12
N GLY A 21 -5.91 17.59 3.60
CA GLY A 21 -5.47 16.32 3.07
C GLY A 21 -4.75 15.39 4.03
N VAL A 22 -4.09 14.38 3.45
CA VAL A 22 -3.35 13.33 4.17
C VAL A 22 -1.95 13.81 4.50
N ASP A 23 -1.57 13.77 5.78
CA ASP A 23 -0.22 14.16 6.22
C ASP A 23 0.88 13.35 5.51
N THR A 24 1.78 14.06 4.82
CA THR A 24 2.78 13.42 3.97
C THR A 24 3.78 12.60 4.77
N ALA A 25 4.26 13.13 5.90
CA ALA A 25 5.31 12.48 6.68
C ALA A 25 4.81 11.18 7.32
N ALA A 26 3.63 11.23 7.95
CA ALA A 26 2.97 10.08 8.53
C ALA A 26 2.62 9.02 7.47
N PHE A 27 2.16 9.44 6.29
CA PHE A 27 1.90 8.53 5.18
C PHE A 27 3.17 7.81 4.71
N LEU A 28 4.28 8.53 4.54
CA LEU A 28 5.56 7.97 4.12
C LEU A 28 6.08 6.93 5.13
N GLU A 29 5.94 7.21 6.43
CA GLU A 29 6.37 6.32 7.51
C GLU A 29 5.50 5.05 7.59
N ALA A 30 4.17 5.18 7.53
CA ALA A 30 3.26 4.02 7.48
C ALA A 30 3.50 3.16 6.24
N SER A 31 3.84 3.79 5.12
CA SER A 31 4.18 3.14 3.86
C SER A 31 5.48 2.32 3.93
N ASP A 32 6.50 2.80 4.65
CA ASP A 32 7.71 2.00 4.91
C ASP A 32 7.39 0.73 5.72
N GLY A 33 6.46 0.84 6.68
CA GLY A 33 5.94 -0.31 7.43
C GLY A 33 5.27 -1.34 6.52
N LEU A 34 4.41 -0.92 5.59
CA LEU A 34 3.82 -1.83 4.62
C LEU A 34 4.89 -2.51 3.73
N ILE A 35 5.89 -1.76 3.27
CA ILE A 35 6.94 -2.29 2.40
C ILE A 35 7.79 -3.34 3.11
N THR A 36 8.10 -3.12 4.39
CA THR A 36 8.89 -4.06 5.21
C THR A 36 8.09 -5.29 5.63
N MET A 37 6.74 -5.24 5.58
CA MET A 37 5.89 -6.41 5.79
C MET A 37 6.23 -7.55 4.82
N PHE A 38 6.61 -7.22 3.58
CA PHE A 38 6.96 -8.21 2.57
C PHE A 38 8.21 -9.04 2.93
N ASP A 39 9.09 -8.53 3.78
CA ASP A 39 10.29 -9.25 4.24
C ASP A 39 9.91 -10.46 5.10
N LEU A 40 8.72 -10.45 5.73
CA LEU A 40 8.20 -11.55 6.54
C LEU A 40 7.84 -12.80 5.72
N PHE A 41 7.55 -12.63 4.42
CA PHE A 41 7.07 -13.72 3.56
C PHE A 41 8.18 -14.37 2.75
N GLY A 42 9.44 -13.97 2.97
CA GLY A 42 10.66 -14.64 2.55
C GLY A 42 10.62 -15.22 1.14
N SER A 43 10.87 -14.42 0.10
CA SER A 43 11.31 -14.93 -1.20
C SER A 43 11.86 -13.83 -2.11
N ALA A 44 12.72 -14.23 -3.05
CA ALA A 44 13.11 -13.42 -4.21
C ALA A 44 11.90 -13.01 -5.09
N VAL A 45 10.74 -13.66 -4.92
CA VAL A 45 9.55 -13.45 -5.76
C VAL A 45 8.80 -12.15 -5.40
N PHE A 46 8.82 -11.74 -4.13
CA PHE A 46 8.29 -10.41 -3.73
C PHE A 46 9.28 -9.27 -3.96
N GLY A 47 10.55 -9.56 -4.29
CA GLY A 47 11.56 -8.54 -4.54
C GLY A 47 11.16 -7.56 -5.66
N PHE A 48 10.48 -8.05 -6.71
CA PHE A 48 9.96 -7.19 -7.78
C PHE A 48 8.89 -6.22 -7.27
N VAL A 49 7.91 -6.72 -6.51
CA VAL A 49 6.81 -5.91 -5.96
C VAL A 49 7.35 -4.89 -4.96
N GLN A 50 8.23 -5.34 -4.06
CA GLN A 50 8.83 -4.48 -3.05
C GLN A 50 9.69 -3.38 -3.70
N ASN A 51 10.44 -3.69 -4.76
CA ASN A 51 11.24 -2.71 -5.49
C ASN A 51 10.38 -1.66 -6.20
N ASP A 52 9.27 -2.06 -6.82
CA ASP A 52 8.32 -1.12 -7.42
C ASP A 52 7.72 -0.17 -6.37
N LEU A 53 7.26 -0.71 -5.23
CA LEU A 53 6.74 0.10 -4.13
C LEU A 53 7.79 1.05 -3.57
N LYS A 54 9.04 0.58 -3.33
CA LYS A 54 10.16 1.41 -2.86
C LYS A 54 10.49 2.53 -3.83
N THR A 55 10.53 2.24 -5.13
CA THR A 55 10.84 3.23 -6.17
C THR A 55 9.76 4.31 -6.24
N ASN A 56 8.49 3.91 -6.23
CA ASN A 56 7.38 4.86 -6.28
C ASN A 56 7.28 5.70 -4.99
N LEU A 57 7.45 5.09 -3.81
CA LEU A 57 7.49 5.84 -2.55
C LEU A 57 8.69 6.80 -2.49
N GLY A 58 9.84 6.39 -3.05
CA GLY A 58 11.04 7.21 -3.19
C GLY A 58 10.78 8.51 -3.96
N GLY A 59 10.10 8.44 -5.11
CA GLY A 59 9.76 9.64 -5.88
C GLY A 59 8.86 10.63 -5.13
N VAL A 60 7.92 10.13 -4.32
CA VAL A 60 7.09 10.97 -3.43
C VAL A 60 7.94 11.61 -2.34
N ARG A 61 8.81 10.81 -1.71
CA ARG A 61 9.71 11.24 -0.64
C ARG A 61 10.72 12.29 -1.11
N ASP A 62 11.26 12.15 -2.31
CA ASP A 62 12.20 13.11 -2.89
C ASP A 62 11.53 14.48 -3.08
N LYS A 63 10.30 14.51 -3.61
CA LYS A 63 9.53 15.75 -3.74
C LYS A 63 9.21 16.36 -2.37
N TYR A 64 8.79 15.55 -1.42
CA TYR A 64 8.53 16.01 -0.05
C TYR A 64 9.78 16.66 0.56
N ASN A 65 10.94 16.02 0.47
CA ASN A 65 12.19 16.55 1.01
C ASN A 65 12.66 17.83 0.31
N ALA A 66 12.47 17.93 -1.01
CA ALA A 66 12.85 19.11 -1.77
C ALA A 66 11.96 20.34 -1.47
N ALA A 67 10.74 20.14 -0.97
CA ALA A 67 9.78 21.22 -0.76
C ALA A 67 8.83 20.95 0.44
N ARG A 68 9.38 20.69 1.63
CA ARG A 68 8.62 20.30 2.82
C ARG A 68 7.50 21.29 3.17
N ASP A 69 7.81 22.59 3.19
CA ASP A 69 6.85 23.64 3.55
C ASP A 69 5.64 23.72 2.59
N ARG A 70 5.82 23.24 1.35
CA ARG A 70 4.78 23.20 0.31
C ARG A 70 4.16 21.81 0.14
N SER A 71 4.63 20.82 0.90
CA SER A 71 4.21 19.42 0.80
C SER A 71 3.75 18.83 2.14
N PRO A 72 3.08 19.58 3.06
CA PRO A 72 2.69 19.01 4.35
C PRO A 72 1.60 17.94 4.21
N THR A 73 0.79 18.02 3.15
CA THR A 73 -0.15 16.96 2.75
C THR A 73 0.16 16.45 1.35
N LEU A 74 -0.26 15.22 1.03
CA LEU A 74 -0.07 14.62 -0.29
C LEU A 74 -0.73 15.46 -1.39
N GLU A 75 -1.91 16.03 -1.10
CA GLU A 75 -2.64 16.92 -1.99
C GLU A 75 -1.84 18.20 -2.29
N LYS A 76 -1.27 18.83 -1.25
CA LYS A 76 -0.41 20.01 -1.42
C LYS A 76 0.89 19.67 -2.15
N LEU A 77 1.47 18.49 -1.91
CA LEU A 77 2.65 17.98 -2.63
C LEU A 77 2.37 17.90 -4.14
N VAL A 78 1.24 17.29 -4.52
CA VAL A 78 0.82 17.17 -5.93
C VAL A 78 0.55 18.54 -6.55
N ALA A 79 -0.18 19.41 -5.85
CA ALA A 79 -0.46 20.76 -6.34
C ALA A 79 0.84 21.59 -6.52
N ALA A 80 1.78 21.49 -5.59
CA ALA A 80 3.06 22.18 -5.67
C ALA A 80 3.94 21.66 -6.82
N GLU A 81 3.95 20.35 -7.08
CA GLU A 81 4.65 19.79 -8.23
C GLU A 81 4.01 20.24 -9.56
N ALA A 82 2.68 20.22 -9.65
CA ALA A 82 1.96 20.64 -10.83
C ALA A 82 2.21 22.13 -11.17
N ALA A 83 2.29 22.99 -10.16
CA ALA A 83 2.62 24.41 -10.32
C ALA A 83 4.03 24.65 -10.89
N GLU A 84 4.94 23.69 -10.71
CA GLU A 84 6.30 23.71 -11.29
C GLU A 84 6.34 23.14 -12.71
N GLY A 85 5.21 22.69 -13.26
CA GLY A 85 5.15 22.05 -14.58
C GLY A 85 5.68 20.61 -14.59
N HIS A 86 5.88 20.01 -13.41
CA HIS A 86 6.38 18.63 -13.26
C HIS A 86 5.25 17.69 -12.82
N ARG A 87 5.43 16.39 -13.04
CA ARG A 87 4.43 15.34 -12.69
C ARG A 87 5.06 14.02 -12.24
N TYR A 88 6.36 14.00 -11.93
CA TYR A 88 7.08 12.78 -11.64
C TYR A 88 6.62 12.18 -10.31
N ALA A 89 6.66 12.95 -9.22
CA ALA A 89 6.21 12.53 -7.90
C ALA A 89 4.71 12.21 -7.89
N THR A 90 3.90 12.96 -8.65
CA THR A 90 2.48 12.67 -8.87
C THR A 90 2.28 11.31 -9.54
N ALA A 91 3.04 11.01 -10.60
CA ALA A 91 2.97 9.71 -11.27
C ALA A 91 3.44 8.56 -10.36
N CYS A 92 4.47 8.79 -9.55
CA CYS A 92 4.92 7.87 -8.51
C CYS A 92 3.83 7.63 -7.47
N LEU A 93 3.18 8.68 -6.96
CA LEU A 93 2.08 8.58 -6.00
C LEU A 93 0.91 7.78 -6.57
N VAL A 94 0.50 8.04 -7.81
CA VAL A 94 -0.56 7.28 -8.49
C VAL A 94 -0.23 5.77 -8.51
N ARG A 95 0.98 5.40 -8.93
CA ARG A 95 1.41 3.99 -8.98
C ARG A 95 1.49 3.39 -7.58
N PHE A 96 1.98 4.14 -6.62
CA PHE A 96 2.06 3.70 -5.23
C PHE A 96 0.66 3.43 -4.64
N VAL A 97 -0.29 4.35 -4.84
CA VAL A 97 -1.66 4.21 -4.33
C VAL A 97 -2.39 3.04 -5.01
N ARG A 98 -2.11 2.74 -6.29
CA ARG A 98 -2.60 1.49 -6.93
C ARG A 98 -2.08 0.24 -6.23
N GLY A 99 -0.80 0.24 -5.85
CA GLY A 99 -0.19 -0.83 -5.05
C GLY A 99 -0.88 -0.97 -3.68
N LEU A 100 -1.12 0.14 -2.99
CA LEU A 100 -1.86 0.15 -1.72
C LEU A 100 -3.29 -0.38 -1.86
N LEU A 101 -4.02 0.05 -2.89
CA LEU A 101 -5.38 -0.39 -3.17
C LEU A 101 -5.43 -1.89 -3.47
N PHE A 102 -4.45 -2.40 -4.22
CA PHE A 102 -4.30 -3.83 -4.44
C PHE A 102 -4.09 -4.61 -3.14
N THR A 103 -3.15 -4.16 -2.29
CA THR A 103 -2.89 -4.79 -0.98
C THR A 103 -4.13 -4.76 -0.09
N LEU A 104 -4.82 -3.60 -0.01
CA LEU A 104 -6.06 -3.44 0.73
C LEU A 104 -7.11 -4.47 0.28
N ARG A 105 -7.40 -4.55 -1.02
CA ARG A 105 -8.40 -5.48 -1.56
C ARG A 105 -8.03 -6.94 -1.33
N ALA A 106 -6.76 -7.29 -1.53
CA ALA A 106 -6.28 -8.66 -1.33
C ALA A 106 -6.47 -9.12 0.14
N LEU A 107 -6.17 -8.25 1.10
CA LEU A 107 -6.32 -8.54 2.52
C LEU A 107 -7.79 -8.49 2.97
N GLN A 108 -8.61 -7.57 2.44
CA GLN A 108 -10.06 -7.58 2.65
C GLN A 108 -10.69 -8.90 2.16
N HIS A 109 -10.34 -9.38 0.96
CA HIS A 109 -10.80 -10.68 0.47
C HIS A 109 -10.38 -11.83 1.39
N THR A 110 -9.14 -11.77 1.91
CA THR A 110 -8.60 -12.78 2.84
C THR A 110 -9.38 -12.79 4.16
N GLN A 111 -9.85 -11.64 4.65
CA GLN A 111 -10.68 -11.56 5.86
C GLN A 111 -12.11 -12.05 5.63
N THR A 112 -12.74 -11.63 4.53
CA THR A 112 -14.13 -11.94 4.21
C THR A 112 -14.32 -13.42 3.83
N ASP A 113 -13.38 -13.99 3.08
CA ASP A 113 -13.40 -15.39 2.64
C ASP A 113 -12.35 -16.18 3.44
N GLN A 114 -12.76 -16.72 4.59
CA GLN A 114 -11.86 -17.42 5.51
C GLN A 114 -11.37 -18.78 4.96
N HIS A 115 -12.00 -19.29 3.90
CA HIS A 115 -11.69 -20.58 3.29
C HIS A 115 -10.86 -20.46 2.01
N ALA A 116 -10.83 -19.29 1.39
CA ALA A 116 -9.96 -19.05 0.23
C ALA A 116 -8.49 -18.95 0.62
N GLU A 117 -7.65 -19.57 -0.21
CA GLU A 117 -6.20 -19.40 -0.16
C GLU A 117 -5.77 -18.00 -0.63
N LEU A 118 -4.60 -17.57 -0.16
CA LEU A 118 -4.09 -16.21 -0.38
C LEU A 118 -3.88 -15.90 -1.86
N HIS A 119 -3.34 -16.84 -2.64
CA HIS A 119 -3.17 -16.65 -4.08
C HIS A 119 -4.51 -16.33 -4.78
N THR A 120 -5.62 -16.93 -4.36
CA THR A 120 -6.96 -16.65 -4.91
C THR A 120 -7.42 -15.25 -4.54
N CYS A 121 -7.24 -14.84 -3.29
CA CYS A 121 -7.59 -13.50 -2.82
C CYS A 121 -6.77 -12.40 -3.53
N PHE A 122 -5.46 -12.62 -3.68
CA PHE A 122 -4.56 -11.73 -4.40
C PHE A 122 -4.88 -11.71 -5.89
N LYS A 123 -5.26 -12.84 -6.50
CA LYS A 123 -5.66 -12.89 -7.91
C LYS A 123 -6.90 -12.03 -8.18
N ARG A 124 -7.92 -12.12 -7.33
CA ARG A 124 -9.15 -11.29 -7.42
C ARG A 124 -8.79 -9.80 -7.36
N ALA A 125 -8.05 -9.40 -6.33
CA ALA A 125 -7.60 -8.01 -6.17
C ALA A 125 -6.75 -7.51 -7.35
N TYR A 126 -5.90 -8.36 -7.92
CA TYR A 126 -5.07 -7.99 -9.06
C TYR A 126 -5.90 -7.71 -10.31
N ASP A 127 -6.89 -8.56 -10.60
CA ASP A 127 -7.78 -8.40 -11.74
C ASP A 127 -8.60 -7.09 -11.62
N ASP A 128 -9.05 -6.77 -10.41
CA ASP A 128 -9.85 -5.57 -10.13
C ASP A 128 -9.03 -4.27 -10.19
N VAL A 129 -7.78 -4.30 -9.70
CA VAL A 129 -7.00 -3.06 -9.46
C VAL A 129 -5.88 -2.85 -10.48
N LEU A 130 -4.95 -3.81 -10.63
CA LEU A 130 -3.68 -3.55 -11.31
C LEU A 130 -3.63 -4.04 -12.75
N ARG A 131 -4.38 -5.10 -13.07
CA ARG A 131 -4.27 -5.80 -14.36
C ARG A 131 -4.45 -4.88 -15.57
N HIS A 132 -5.37 -3.92 -15.47
CA HIS A 132 -5.69 -2.99 -16.54
C HIS A 132 -4.63 -1.90 -16.75
N HIS A 133 -3.70 -1.72 -15.81
CA HIS A 133 -2.57 -0.81 -15.91
C HIS A 133 -1.27 -1.46 -16.41
N HIS A 134 -1.20 -2.79 -16.37
CA HIS A 134 0.00 -3.53 -16.75
C HIS A 134 -0.05 -4.00 -18.20
N ASN A 135 1.10 -3.95 -18.88
CA ASN A 135 1.28 -4.60 -20.18
C ASN A 135 1.37 -6.13 -20.01
N TRP A 136 1.38 -6.87 -21.13
CA TRP A 136 1.39 -8.34 -21.08
C TRP A 136 2.59 -8.92 -20.32
N ALA A 137 3.78 -8.33 -20.47
CA ALA A 137 4.99 -8.81 -19.82
C ALA A 137 4.90 -8.67 -18.29
N VAL A 138 4.48 -7.50 -17.81
CA VAL A 138 4.28 -7.25 -16.37
C VAL A 138 3.16 -8.16 -15.82
N ARG A 139 2.07 -8.37 -16.58
CA ARG A 139 0.99 -9.29 -16.19
C ARG A 139 1.49 -10.73 -15.97
N SER A 140 2.41 -11.20 -16.80
CA SER A 140 3.01 -12.53 -16.66
C SER A 140 3.84 -12.65 -15.38
N VAL A 141 4.71 -11.66 -15.11
CA VAL A 141 5.52 -11.63 -13.88
C VAL A 141 4.64 -11.61 -12.63
N VAL A 142 3.61 -10.76 -12.61
CA VAL A 142 2.70 -10.67 -11.46
C VAL A 142 1.89 -11.95 -11.27
N SER A 143 1.50 -12.63 -12.34
CA SER A 143 0.79 -13.91 -12.24
C SER A 143 1.64 -14.98 -11.55
N LEU A 144 2.93 -15.05 -11.86
CA LEU A 144 3.88 -15.93 -11.17
C LEU A 144 4.07 -15.52 -9.71
N ALA A 145 4.14 -14.22 -9.43
CA ALA A 145 4.25 -13.71 -8.06
C ALA A 145 3.04 -14.08 -7.20
N ILE A 146 1.82 -13.99 -7.76
CA ILE A 146 0.58 -14.37 -7.07
C ILE A 146 0.56 -15.86 -6.74
N LEU A 147 1.03 -16.72 -7.65
CA LEU A 147 1.14 -18.17 -7.41
C LEU A 147 2.16 -18.52 -6.33
N ALA A 148 3.16 -17.65 -6.12
CA ALA A 148 4.19 -17.83 -5.10
C ALA A 148 3.84 -17.20 -3.74
N VAL A 149 2.66 -16.58 -3.60
CA VAL A 149 2.18 -16.06 -2.31
C VAL A 149 2.10 -17.22 -1.31
N PRO A 150 2.55 -17.04 -0.05
CA PRO A 150 2.52 -18.09 0.96
C PRO A 150 1.11 -18.63 1.18
N SER A 151 1.03 -19.86 1.71
CA SER A 151 -0.25 -20.41 2.17
C SER A 151 -0.87 -19.53 3.25
N ARG A 152 -2.21 -19.61 3.40
CA ARG A 152 -2.93 -18.84 4.42
C ARG A 152 -2.34 -18.97 5.82
N THR A 153 -2.12 -20.21 6.26
CA THR A 153 -1.54 -20.49 7.57
C THR A 153 -0.17 -19.87 7.73
N SER A 154 0.70 -19.99 6.73
CA SER A 154 2.05 -19.42 6.76
C SER A 154 1.99 -17.88 6.83
N PHE A 155 1.14 -17.26 6.01
CA PHE A 155 0.95 -15.81 5.99
C PHE A 155 0.57 -15.24 7.36
N PHE A 156 -0.48 -15.78 7.99
CA PHE A 156 -0.92 -15.31 9.31
C PHE A 156 0.07 -15.66 10.43
N THR A 157 0.75 -16.81 10.34
CA THR A 157 1.80 -17.18 11.31
C THR A 157 2.95 -16.16 11.28
N HIS A 158 3.40 -15.76 10.09
CA HIS A 158 4.44 -14.73 9.95
C HIS A 158 3.96 -13.36 10.42
N LEU A 159 2.71 -12.96 10.15
CA LEU A 159 2.18 -11.69 10.66
C LEU A 159 2.00 -11.67 12.17
N ALA A 160 1.66 -12.81 12.77
CA ALA A 160 1.47 -12.92 14.21
C ALA A 160 2.75 -12.63 14.99
N GLN A 161 3.94 -12.99 14.45
CA GLN A 161 5.22 -12.86 15.14
C GLN A 161 5.17 -13.47 16.57
N GLY A 162 4.45 -14.58 16.74
CA GLY A 162 4.21 -15.24 18.03
C GLY A 162 3.11 -14.63 18.91
N GLY A 163 2.44 -13.57 18.44
CA GLY A 163 1.27 -12.96 19.08
C GLY A 163 0.00 -13.81 18.98
N ALA A 164 -0.97 -13.53 19.83
CA ALA A 164 -2.24 -14.25 19.86
C ALA A 164 -3.08 -13.96 18.59
N PRO A 165 -3.79 -14.95 18.02
CA PRO A 165 -4.63 -14.76 16.84
C PRO A 165 -5.63 -13.61 16.96
N ASP A 166 -6.37 -13.51 18.06
CA ASP A 166 -7.38 -12.46 18.24
C ASP A 166 -6.78 -11.05 18.20
N LYS A 167 -5.55 -10.88 18.74
CA LYS A 167 -4.83 -9.61 18.68
C LYS A 167 -4.40 -9.28 17.26
N LEU A 168 -3.89 -10.26 16.51
CA LEU A 168 -3.54 -10.07 15.10
C LEU A 168 -4.77 -9.65 14.28
N HIS A 169 -5.90 -10.33 14.47
CA HIS A 169 -7.13 -10.02 13.74
C HIS A 169 -7.64 -8.60 14.04
N ALA A 170 -7.64 -8.19 15.32
CA ALA A 170 -8.01 -6.84 15.72
C ALA A 170 -7.05 -5.78 15.14
N ALA A 171 -5.74 -6.00 15.25
CA ALA A 171 -4.73 -5.08 14.71
C ALA A 171 -4.83 -4.96 13.18
N LEU A 172 -5.00 -6.08 12.47
CA LEU A 172 -5.18 -6.10 11.02
C LEU A 172 -6.45 -5.36 10.60
N ALA A 173 -7.57 -5.54 11.32
CA ALA A 173 -8.82 -4.84 11.00
C ALA A 173 -8.68 -3.31 11.15
N LEU A 174 -8.04 -2.85 12.23
CA LEU A 174 -7.76 -1.41 12.43
C LEU A 174 -6.84 -0.87 11.33
N TRP A 175 -5.77 -1.60 11.02
CA TRP A 175 -4.83 -1.22 9.98
C TRP A 175 -5.49 -1.13 8.59
N LEU A 176 -6.36 -2.09 8.24
CA LEU A 176 -7.10 -2.08 6.97
C LEU A 176 -8.10 -0.93 6.87
N ALA A 177 -8.82 -0.63 7.96
CA ALA A 177 -9.74 0.50 7.98
C ALA A 177 -9.00 1.83 7.80
N GLY A 178 -7.85 2.00 8.46
CA GLY A 178 -6.98 3.16 8.26
C GLY A 178 -6.48 3.28 6.83
N LEU A 179 -6.00 2.16 6.25
CA LEU A 179 -5.53 2.12 4.87
C LEU A 179 -6.65 2.45 3.88
N GLU A 180 -7.86 1.95 4.10
CA GLU A 180 -9.03 2.24 3.27
C GLU A 180 -9.37 3.73 3.28
N ASN A 181 -9.35 4.38 4.44
CA ASN A 181 -9.59 5.82 4.56
C ASN A 181 -8.52 6.65 3.82
N VAL A 182 -7.24 6.32 4.03
CA VAL A 182 -6.12 7.02 3.36
C VAL A 182 -6.18 6.83 1.85
N VAL A 183 -6.31 5.58 1.38
CA VAL A 183 -6.39 5.27 -0.06
C VAL A 183 -7.62 5.93 -0.68
N GLY A 184 -8.77 5.86 -0.01
CA GLY A 184 -10.02 6.50 -0.47
C GLY A 184 -9.87 8.01 -0.65
N ARG A 185 -9.28 8.69 0.34
CA ARG A 185 -9.01 10.13 0.28
C ARG A 185 -8.07 10.49 -0.88
N VAL A 186 -6.90 9.86 -0.94
CA VAL A 186 -5.88 10.18 -1.95
C VAL A 186 -6.36 9.84 -3.35
N ARG A 187 -7.01 8.68 -3.53
CA ARG A 187 -7.63 8.29 -4.81
C ARG A 187 -8.67 9.31 -5.26
N GLY A 188 -9.59 9.69 -4.38
CA GLY A 188 -10.65 10.66 -4.71
C GLY A 188 -10.06 11.99 -5.20
N PHE A 189 -9.00 12.46 -4.55
CA PHE A 189 -8.27 13.65 -4.99
C PHE A 189 -7.56 13.46 -6.34
N LEU A 190 -6.79 12.37 -6.52
CA LEU A 190 -6.02 12.13 -7.74
C LEU A 190 -6.91 11.97 -8.98
N GLU A 191 -8.00 11.21 -8.85
CA GLU A 191 -8.95 10.99 -9.94
C GLU A 191 -9.80 12.23 -10.20
N GLY A 192 -10.35 12.84 -9.13
CA GLY A 192 -11.20 14.03 -9.23
C GLY A 192 -10.45 15.26 -9.74
N GLY A 193 -9.16 15.38 -9.44
CA GLY A 193 -8.28 16.44 -9.93
C GLY A 193 -7.63 16.19 -11.28
N GLY A 194 -7.88 15.02 -11.91
CA GLY A 194 -7.27 14.68 -13.21
C GLY A 194 -5.77 14.41 -13.17
N TYR A 195 -5.22 14.12 -11.99
CA TYR A 195 -3.80 13.85 -11.78
C TYR A 195 -3.38 12.44 -12.24
N GLY A 196 -4.31 11.50 -12.22
CA GLY A 196 -4.14 10.15 -12.75
C GLY A 196 -5.18 9.19 -12.20
N LYS A 197 -5.49 8.13 -12.98
CA LYS A 197 -6.42 7.07 -12.56
C LYS A 197 -5.76 6.15 -11.54
N VAL A 198 -6.47 5.73 -10.50
CA VAL A 198 -5.99 4.77 -9.49
C VAL A 198 -6.83 3.50 -9.52
#